data_AF-A0A2G5F202-F1
#
_entry.id   AF-A0A2G5F202-F1
#
_cell.length_a   1.000
_cell.length_b   1.000
_cell.length_c   1.000
_cell.angle_alpha   90.00
_cell.angle_beta   90.00
_cell.angle_gamma   90.00
#
_symmetry.space_group_name_H-M   'P 1'
#
loop_
_entity.id
_entity.type
_entity.pdbx_description
1 polymer ?
#
loop_
_entity_poly.entity_id
_entity_poly.type
_entity_poly.pdbx_seq_one_letter_code
_entity_poly.pdbx_strand_id
1 'polypeptide(L)'
;MFIYAFAANALHLPLLNPYLDKDASFSQGVNFAVAGSTALQTERLLENRILSPVTNSSLAVQYNWFLDHLKSICSTQTDCARILGQALFMVGETGGNDFNYALLQGKTIQETQSLVPDVVQNIIDLARKLINLGAKRLVIPGNFPIGCFPIYLTAFKTNDTSAYDDKNCLKDLNAFALYQNQYLQRAIQQLRIEHPGVVILYADYYTAFQSVFRRASQLGFDEASTQKACCGSGGDYNFSLQKMCGMPGVSACSNPDQHISWDGIHPTQATYQQMAESLITGLSIFHCY
;
A
#
# COMPACT_ATOMS: atom_id res chain seq x y z
N MET A 1 -1.94 -2.91 12.30
CA MET A 1 -0.48 -2.75 12.04
C MET A 1 -0.24 -2.97 10.55
N PHE A 2 0.51 -2.10 9.87
CA PHE A 2 0.77 -2.21 8.43
C PHE A 2 2.01 -3.06 8.13
N ILE A 3 2.17 -3.47 6.88
CA ILE A 3 3.25 -4.36 6.43
C ILE A 3 4.67 -3.82 6.69
N TYR A 4 4.87 -2.49 6.76
CA TYR A 4 6.18 -1.91 7.09
C TYR A 4 6.65 -2.30 8.50
N ALA A 5 5.73 -2.51 9.45
CA ALA A 5 6.07 -2.90 10.81
C ALA A 5 6.64 -4.32 10.86
N PHE A 6 6.16 -5.20 9.98
CA PHE A 6 6.67 -6.55 9.84
C PHE A 6 8.01 -6.58 9.11
N ALA A 7 8.20 -5.72 8.09
CA ALA A 7 9.50 -5.50 7.48
C ALA A 7 10.52 -4.97 8.51
N ALA A 8 10.10 -4.03 9.37
CA ALA A 8 10.95 -3.52 10.45
C ALA A 8 11.33 -4.65 11.43
N ASN A 9 10.35 -5.41 11.92
CA ASN A 9 10.61 -6.53 12.83
C ASN A 9 11.56 -7.59 12.22
N ALA A 10 11.35 -7.95 10.96
CA ALA A 10 12.16 -8.94 10.26
C ALA A 10 13.60 -8.49 10.01
N LEU A 11 13.82 -7.18 9.91
CA LEU A 11 15.14 -6.55 9.76
C LEU A 11 15.72 -6.08 11.11
N HIS A 12 15.07 -6.43 12.23
CA HIS A 12 15.42 -5.97 13.58
C HIS A 12 15.50 -4.43 13.71
N LEU A 13 14.67 -3.72 12.95
CA LEU A 13 14.50 -2.28 13.00
C LEU A 13 13.34 -1.91 13.94
N PRO A 14 13.40 -0.74 14.60
CA PRO A 14 12.32 -0.28 15.46
C PRO A 14 11.09 0.15 14.65
N LEU A 15 9.93 0.15 15.31
CA LEU A 15 8.73 0.75 14.75
C LEU A 15 8.88 2.26 14.64
N LEU A 16 8.35 2.82 13.56
CA LEU A 16 8.50 4.22 13.22
C LEU A 16 7.34 5.05 13.77
N ASN A 17 7.66 6.20 14.35
CA ASN A 17 6.67 7.20 14.77
C ASN A 17 6.17 8.01 13.57
N PRO A 18 4.89 8.44 13.57
CA PRO A 18 4.35 9.29 12.53
C PRO A 18 4.99 10.69 12.59
N TYR A 19 5.37 11.24 11.43
CA TYR A 19 6.06 12.53 11.34
C TYR A 19 5.30 13.71 11.98
N LEU A 20 3.96 13.68 11.94
CA LEU A 20 3.13 14.75 12.50
C LEU A 20 2.97 14.69 14.02
N ASP A 21 3.48 13.65 14.68
CA ASP A 21 3.58 13.61 16.14
C ASP A 21 4.77 14.48 16.59
N LYS A 22 4.44 15.64 17.16
CA LYS A 22 5.44 16.66 17.54
C LYS A 22 6.25 16.28 18.78
N ASP A 23 5.75 15.33 19.57
CA ASP A 23 6.39 14.90 20.81
C ASP A 23 7.23 13.62 20.61
N ALA A 24 7.21 13.05 19.40
CA ALA A 24 7.91 11.82 19.07
C ALA A 24 9.41 12.02 18.78
N SER A 25 10.18 10.97 19.08
CA SER A 25 11.58 10.86 18.61
C SER A 25 11.64 10.23 17.22
N PHE A 26 12.47 10.80 16.35
CA PHE A 26 12.76 10.30 15.00
C PHE A 26 14.19 9.76 14.85
N SER A 27 14.88 9.52 15.97
CA SER A 27 16.29 9.07 16.00
C SER A 27 16.54 7.73 15.31
N GLN A 28 15.50 6.92 15.12
CA GLN A 28 15.57 5.59 14.50
C GLN A 28 14.77 5.50 13.19
N GLY A 29 14.36 6.65 12.64
CA GLY A 29 13.50 6.74 11.46
C GLY A 29 12.13 7.31 11.77
N VAL A 30 11.35 7.48 10.72
CA VAL A 30 10.12 8.28 10.72
C VAL A 30 9.15 7.76 9.66
N ASN A 31 7.85 7.80 9.96
CA ASN A 31 6.78 7.41 9.06
C ASN A 31 6.03 8.65 8.53
N PHE A 32 6.09 8.88 7.22
CA PHE A 32 5.38 9.98 6.56
C PHE A 32 4.02 9.60 5.98
N ALA A 33 3.64 8.32 6.04
CA ALA A 33 2.41 7.81 5.44
C ALA A 33 1.16 8.42 6.08
N VAL A 34 0.16 8.72 5.23
CA VAL A 34 -1.14 9.25 5.65
C VAL A 34 -2.25 8.40 5.05
N ALA A 35 -3.22 7.98 5.87
CA ALA A 35 -4.38 7.24 5.41
C ALA A 35 -5.12 8.03 4.31
N GLY A 36 -5.47 7.35 3.22
CA GLY A 36 -6.15 7.97 2.07
C GLY A 36 -5.25 8.83 1.16
N SER A 37 -3.95 8.90 1.40
CA SER A 37 -3.03 9.66 0.54
C SER A 37 -2.93 9.07 -0.87
N THR A 38 -2.74 9.95 -1.85
CA THR A 38 -2.66 9.64 -3.28
C THR A 38 -1.26 9.90 -3.83
N ALA A 39 -0.90 9.23 -4.92
CA ALA A 39 0.32 9.52 -5.69
C ALA A 39 0.20 10.86 -6.41
N LEU A 40 -0.97 11.13 -6.99
CA LEU A 40 -1.31 12.39 -7.62
C LEU A 40 -1.69 13.44 -6.57
N GLN A 41 -1.42 14.70 -6.89
CA GLN A 41 -1.94 15.81 -6.09
C GLN A 41 -3.46 15.92 -6.26
N THR A 42 -4.14 16.46 -5.26
CA THR A 42 -5.61 16.55 -5.25
C THR A 42 -6.12 17.36 -6.45
N GLU A 43 -5.41 18.40 -6.86
CA GLU A 43 -5.71 19.24 -8.02
C GLU A 43 -5.71 18.41 -9.32
N ARG A 44 -4.72 17.52 -9.49
CA ARG A 44 -4.63 16.62 -10.66
C ARG A 44 -5.75 15.58 -10.69
N LEU A 45 -6.19 15.10 -9.53
CA LEU A 45 -7.37 14.22 -9.45
C LEU A 45 -8.65 14.98 -9.80
N LEU A 46 -8.78 16.24 -9.36
CA LEU A 46 -9.92 17.10 -9.69
C LEU A 46 -10.04 17.38 -11.20
N GLU A 47 -8.91 17.54 -11.92
CA GLU A 47 -8.91 17.64 -13.40
C GLU A 47 -9.57 16.43 -14.07
N ASN A 48 -9.45 15.24 -13.45
CA ASN A 48 -10.07 14.01 -13.90
C ASN A 48 -11.48 13.80 -13.32
N ARG A 49 -12.02 14.78 -12.58
CA ARG A 49 -13.29 14.74 -11.84
C ARG A 49 -13.31 13.63 -10.77
N ILE A 50 -12.21 13.49 -10.06
CA ILE A 50 -12.05 12.54 -8.94
C ILE A 50 -11.79 13.34 -7.68
N LEU A 51 -12.62 13.15 -6.65
CA LEU A 51 -12.42 13.79 -5.35
C LEU A 51 -11.50 12.92 -4.47
N SER A 52 -10.63 13.54 -3.68
CA SER A 52 -9.88 12.89 -2.60
C SER A 52 -10.43 13.38 -1.25
N PRO A 53 -11.44 12.73 -0.67
CA PRO A 53 -12.18 13.29 0.46
C PRO A 53 -11.48 13.11 1.82
N VAL A 54 -10.49 12.21 1.90
CA VAL A 54 -9.87 11.84 3.19
C VAL A 54 -8.76 12.80 3.60
N THR A 55 -7.92 13.21 2.65
CA THR A 55 -6.76 14.05 2.91
C THR A 55 -6.28 14.74 1.63
N ASN A 56 -5.59 15.88 1.79
CA ASN A 56 -4.80 16.55 0.76
C ASN A 56 -3.29 16.22 0.86
N SER A 57 -2.91 15.33 1.80
CA SER A 57 -1.52 14.95 2.06
C SER A 57 -1.00 13.93 1.05
N SER A 58 -0.99 14.32 -0.23
CA SER A 58 -0.48 13.52 -1.35
C SER A 58 1.01 13.17 -1.17
N LEU A 59 1.52 12.29 -2.04
CA LEU A 59 2.92 11.90 -2.07
C LEU A 59 3.87 13.10 -2.13
N ALA A 60 3.51 14.15 -2.88
CA ALA A 60 4.29 15.36 -2.97
C ALA A 60 4.36 16.12 -1.64
N VAL A 61 3.25 16.15 -0.89
CA VAL A 61 3.19 16.77 0.45
C VAL A 61 4.05 15.99 1.44
N GLN A 62 3.94 14.66 1.44
CA GLN A 62 4.77 13.79 2.28
C GLN A 62 6.26 13.91 1.96
N TYR A 63 6.61 14.11 0.69
CA TYR A 63 7.99 14.38 0.29
C TYR A 63 8.48 15.75 0.80
N ASN A 64 7.65 16.79 0.81
CA ASN A 64 8.02 18.08 1.39
C ASN A 64 8.28 17.96 2.90
N TRP A 65 7.44 17.19 3.61
CA TRP A 65 7.69 16.86 5.01
C TRP A 65 9.00 16.11 5.23
N PHE A 66 9.31 15.16 4.34
CA PHE A 66 10.61 14.48 4.36
C PHE A 66 11.77 15.47 4.16
N LEU A 67 11.67 16.42 3.24
CA LEU A 67 12.68 17.45 3.04
C LEU A 67 12.85 18.36 4.26
N ASP A 68 11.76 18.69 4.95
CA ASP A 68 11.81 19.47 6.20
C ASP A 68 12.46 18.67 7.33
N HIS A 69 12.11 17.39 7.45
CA HIS A 69 12.78 16.47 8.38
C HIS A 69 14.28 16.35 8.07
N LEU A 70 14.65 16.25 6.79
CA LEU A 70 16.03 16.10 6.35
C LEU A 70 16.91 17.26 6.87
N LYS A 71 16.40 18.50 6.86
CA LYS A 71 17.08 19.68 7.41
C LYS A 71 17.39 19.56 8.91
N SER A 72 16.63 18.74 9.65
CA SER A 72 16.83 18.52 11.09
C SER A 72 17.85 17.43 11.40
N ILE A 73 18.16 16.54 10.45
CA ILE A 73 19.03 15.37 10.68
C ILE A 73 20.37 15.44 9.93
N CYS A 74 20.52 16.31 8.94
CA CYS A 74 21.79 16.55 8.24
C CYS A 74 21.95 18.02 7.85
N SER A 75 23.21 18.44 7.70
CA SER A 75 23.57 19.85 7.43
C SER A 75 24.19 20.09 6.05
N THR A 76 24.77 19.06 5.43
CA THR A 76 25.43 19.16 4.12
C THR A 76 24.97 18.01 3.23
N GLN A 77 25.09 18.17 1.91
CA GLN A 77 24.73 17.11 0.96
C GLN A 77 25.47 15.79 1.24
N THR A 78 26.76 15.87 1.58
CA THR A 78 27.57 14.69 1.93
C THR A 78 27.07 14.01 3.21
N ASP A 79 26.71 14.79 4.22
CA ASP A 79 26.17 14.27 5.48
C ASP A 79 24.79 13.63 5.27
N CYS A 80 23.91 14.31 4.52
CA CYS A 80 22.61 13.75 4.13
C CYS A 80 22.79 12.43 3.38
N ALA A 81 23.65 12.39 2.37
CA ALA A 81 23.88 11.17 1.60
C ALA A 81 24.46 10.02 2.45
N ARG A 82 25.29 10.33 3.44
CA ARG A 82 25.80 9.35 4.41
C ARG A 82 24.66 8.76 5.25
N ILE A 83 23.80 9.61 5.82
CA ILE A 83 22.67 9.17 6.65
C ILE A 83 21.64 8.41 5.83
N LEU A 84 21.23 8.94 4.68
CA LEU A 84 20.23 8.30 3.82
C LEU A 84 20.75 7.01 3.18
N GLY A 85 22.05 6.92 2.91
CA GLY A 85 22.67 5.67 2.46
C GLY A 85 22.58 4.55 3.50
N GLN A 86 22.45 4.91 4.78
CA GLN A 86 22.28 3.99 5.91
C GLN A 86 20.80 3.67 6.24
N ALA A 87 19.84 4.35 5.60
CA ALA A 87 18.41 4.08 5.76
C ALA A 87 17.86 3.07 4.73
N LEU A 88 16.73 2.45 5.09
CA LEU A 88 15.84 1.73 4.19
C LEU A 88 14.60 2.58 3.93
N PHE A 89 14.26 2.79 2.66
CA PHE A 89 13.09 3.56 2.27
C PHE A 89 11.97 2.65 1.77
N MET A 90 10.81 2.72 2.42
CA MET A 90 9.57 2.11 1.94
C MET A 90 8.79 3.18 1.16
N VAL A 91 8.71 3.06 -0.16
CA VAL A 91 8.05 4.04 -1.05
C VAL A 91 6.70 3.48 -1.50
N GLY A 92 5.76 3.36 -0.56
CA GLY A 92 4.39 2.94 -0.83
C GLY A 92 3.69 2.31 0.38
N GLU A 93 2.46 1.84 0.26
CA GLU A 93 1.66 1.62 -0.96
C GLU A 93 0.91 2.88 -1.42
N THR A 94 1.61 3.71 -2.20
CA THR A 94 1.09 4.96 -2.74
C THR A 94 0.56 4.70 -4.15
N GLY A 95 -0.55 5.34 -4.53
CA GLY A 95 -1.21 5.14 -5.82
C GLY A 95 -2.50 4.32 -5.73
N GLY A 96 -2.63 3.43 -4.74
CA GLY A 96 -3.84 2.63 -4.55
C GLY A 96 -5.08 3.50 -4.35
N ASN A 97 -4.98 4.58 -3.58
CA ASN A 97 -6.11 5.49 -3.34
C ASN A 97 -6.53 6.28 -4.57
N ASP A 98 -5.61 6.59 -5.50
CA ASP A 98 -5.94 7.25 -6.77
C ASP A 98 -6.95 6.40 -7.56
N PHE A 99 -6.73 5.08 -7.57
CA PHE A 99 -7.63 4.12 -8.22
C PHE A 99 -8.87 3.82 -7.39
N ASN A 100 -8.75 3.68 -6.06
CA ASN A 100 -9.88 3.48 -5.16
C ASN A 100 -10.90 4.62 -5.34
N TYR A 101 -10.43 5.87 -5.32
CA TYR A 101 -11.28 7.05 -5.48
C TYR A 101 -11.91 7.11 -6.86
N ALA A 102 -11.17 6.83 -7.93
CA ALA A 102 -11.71 6.79 -9.29
C ALA A 102 -12.85 5.76 -9.39
N LEU A 103 -12.57 4.50 -9.05
CA LEU A 103 -13.50 3.38 -9.18
C LEU A 103 -14.75 3.58 -8.32
N LEU A 104 -14.58 3.93 -7.03
CA LEU A 104 -15.70 4.11 -6.10
C LEU A 104 -16.55 5.35 -6.39
N GLN A 105 -16.04 6.30 -7.20
CA GLN A 105 -16.81 7.44 -7.71
C GLN A 105 -17.40 7.19 -9.11
N GLY A 106 -17.41 5.93 -9.55
CA GLY A 106 -18.11 5.51 -10.77
C GLY A 106 -17.31 5.66 -12.05
N LYS A 107 -15.99 5.88 -11.99
CA LYS A 107 -15.13 5.78 -13.17
C LYS A 107 -15.07 4.34 -13.65
N THR A 108 -15.07 4.16 -14.96
CA THR A 108 -14.83 2.86 -15.59
C THR A 108 -13.40 2.39 -15.34
N ILE A 109 -13.14 1.09 -15.52
CA ILE A 109 -11.77 0.54 -15.47
C ILE A 109 -10.88 1.22 -16.52
N GLN A 110 -11.41 1.49 -17.72
CA GLN A 110 -10.65 2.17 -18.78
C GLN A 110 -10.27 3.60 -18.42
N GLU A 111 -11.20 4.38 -17.85
CA GLU A 111 -10.89 5.72 -17.32
C GLU A 111 -9.91 5.66 -16.15
N THR A 112 -9.97 4.62 -15.32
CA THR A 112 -9.03 4.43 -14.21
C THR A 112 -7.63 4.03 -14.71
N GLN A 113 -7.54 3.23 -15.77
CA GLN A 113 -6.29 2.85 -16.43
C GLN A 113 -5.53 4.05 -16.99
N SER A 114 -6.22 5.11 -17.43
CA SER A 114 -5.55 6.31 -17.95
C SER A 114 -4.74 7.06 -16.88
N LEU A 115 -5.02 6.83 -15.59
CA LEU A 115 -4.27 7.41 -14.48
C LEU A 115 -2.96 6.67 -14.19
N VAL A 116 -2.82 5.42 -14.62
CA VAL A 116 -1.68 4.54 -14.27
C VAL A 116 -0.33 5.15 -14.65
N PRO A 117 -0.12 5.72 -15.87
CA PRO A 117 1.14 6.35 -16.22
C PRO A 117 1.55 7.48 -15.26
N ASP A 118 0.65 8.40 -14.96
CA ASP A 118 0.93 9.55 -14.08
C ASP A 118 1.18 9.10 -12.63
N VAL A 119 0.39 8.13 -12.13
CA VAL A 119 0.56 7.55 -10.80
C VAL A 119 1.93 6.88 -10.66
N VAL A 120 2.30 6.01 -11.61
CA VAL A 120 3.60 5.33 -11.58
C VAL A 120 4.74 6.31 -11.75
N GLN A 121 4.61 7.30 -12.63
CA GLN A 121 5.64 8.33 -12.83
C GLN A 121 5.92 9.09 -11.53
N ASN A 122 4.90 9.51 -10.78
CA ASN A 122 5.09 10.20 -9.51
C ASN A 122 5.80 9.34 -8.46
N ILE A 123 5.51 8.04 -8.40
CA ILE A 123 6.20 7.09 -7.49
C ILE A 123 7.68 6.97 -7.87
N ILE A 124 7.96 6.80 -9.16
CA ILE A 124 9.34 6.64 -9.67
C ILE A 124 10.13 7.94 -9.56
N ASP A 125 9.51 9.10 -9.76
CA ASP A 125 10.14 10.40 -9.59
C ASP A 125 10.49 10.67 -8.13
N LEU A 126 9.62 10.27 -7.19
CA LEU A 126 9.96 10.31 -5.77
C LEU A 126 11.15 9.39 -5.47
N ALA A 127 11.12 8.15 -5.94
CA ALA A 127 12.24 7.22 -5.74
C ALA A 127 13.55 7.78 -6.31
N ARG A 128 13.52 8.38 -7.50
CA ARG A 128 14.67 9.05 -8.12
C ARG A 128 15.16 10.24 -7.28
N LYS A 129 14.25 11.06 -6.74
CA LYS A 129 14.60 12.16 -5.83
C LYS A 129 15.28 11.67 -4.56
N LEU A 130 14.79 10.60 -3.95
CA LEU A 130 15.41 9.98 -2.77
C LEU A 130 16.83 9.46 -3.10
N ILE A 131 16.99 8.81 -4.24
CA ILE A 131 18.30 8.33 -4.71
C ILE A 131 19.27 9.49 -4.92
N ASN A 132 18.82 10.58 -5.54
CA ASN A 132 19.64 11.78 -5.76
C ASN A 132 20.06 12.47 -4.44
N LEU A 133 19.29 12.30 -3.37
CA LEU A 133 19.64 12.75 -2.02
C LEU A 133 20.58 11.78 -1.29
N GLY A 134 20.82 10.59 -1.84
CA GLY A 134 21.77 9.59 -1.35
C GLY A 134 21.16 8.30 -0.80
N ALA A 135 19.85 8.08 -0.97
CA ALA A 135 19.23 6.79 -0.63
C ALA A 135 19.83 5.65 -1.47
N LYS A 136 20.16 4.53 -0.82
CA LYS A 136 20.77 3.35 -1.48
C LYS A 136 19.90 2.10 -1.45
N ARG A 137 18.85 2.08 -0.63
CA ARG A 137 17.98 0.92 -0.39
C ARG A 137 16.52 1.35 -0.41
N LEU A 138 15.80 0.91 -1.43
CA LEU A 138 14.40 1.25 -1.63
C LEU A 138 13.58 -0.03 -1.79
N VAL A 139 12.39 -0.05 -1.19
CA VAL A 139 11.35 -1.04 -1.41
C VAL A 139 10.14 -0.32 -1.97
N ILE A 140 9.68 -0.74 -3.14
CA ILE A 140 8.53 -0.17 -3.83
C ILE A 140 7.49 -1.28 -3.97
N PRO A 141 6.40 -1.26 -3.18
CA PRO A 141 5.38 -2.30 -3.27
C PRO A 141 4.47 -2.10 -4.48
N GLY A 142 3.98 -3.22 -5.02
CA GLY A 142 2.83 -3.24 -5.91
C GLY A 142 1.51 -3.15 -5.15
N ASN A 143 0.41 -3.18 -5.90
CA ASN A 143 -0.95 -3.18 -5.40
C ASN A 143 -1.46 -4.62 -5.16
N PHE A 144 -2.45 -4.76 -4.27
CA PHE A 144 -3.12 -6.03 -3.94
C PHE A 144 -4.03 -6.56 -5.07
N PRO A 145 -4.49 -7.83 -5.03
CA PRO A 145 -5.62 -8.29 -5.84
C PRO A 145 -6.93 -7.67 -5.33
N ILE A 146 -7.16 -6.40 -5.69
CA ILE A 146 -8.27 -5.59 -5.15
C ILE A 146 -9.65 -6.19 -5.39
N GLY A 147 -9.83 -7.01 -6.44
CA GLY A 147 -11.09 -7.68 -6.73
C GLY A 147 -11.52 -8.71 -5.69
N CYS A 148 -10.62 -9.09 -4.77
CA CYS A 148 -10.92 -9.97 -3.64
C CYS A 148 -11.33 -9.24 -2.35
N PHE A 149 -11.29 -7.91 -2.32
CA PHE A 149 -11.50 -7.15 -1.10
C PHE A 149 -12.99 -6.84 -0.88
N PRO A 150 -13.51 -6.91 0.36
CA PRO A 150 -14.93 -6.69 0.67
C PRO A 150 -15.49 -5.38 0.11
N ILE A 151 -14.71 -4.29 0.13
CA ILE A 151 -15.15 -3.00 -0.42
C ILE A 151 -15.51 -3.08 -1.90
N TYR A 152 -14.69 -3.77 -2.69
CA TYR A 152 -14.91 -3.94 -4.13
C TYR A 152 -16.00 -4.95 -4.42
N LEU A 153 -16.01 -6.06 -3.68
CA LEU A 153 -17.05 -7.08 -3.79
C LEU A 153 -18.45 -6.53 -3.46
N THR A 154 -18.55 -5.61 -2.50
CA THR A 154 -19.80 -4.89 -2.19
C THR A 154 -20.14 -3.84 -3.24
N ALA A 155 -19.18 -2.99 -3.65
CA ALA A 155 -19.44 -1.87 -4.55
C ALA A 155 -19.74 -2.30 -5.99
N PHE A 156 -19.10 -3.37 -6.48
CA PHE A 156 -19.20 -3.87 -7.85
C PHE A 156 -19.92 -5.21 -7.93
N LYS A 157 -20.77 -5.52 -6.94
CA LYS A 157 -21.56 -6.76 -6.93
C LYS A 157 -22.43 -6.85 -8.18
N THR A 158 -22.41 -8.00 -8.85
CA THR A 158 -23.24 -8.29 -10.02
C THR A 158 -23.81 -9.71 -9.95
N ASN A 159 -24.92 -9.95 -10.66
CA ASN A 159 -25.50 -11.28 -10.83
C ASN A 159 -24.82 -12.06 -11.97
N ASP A 160 -23.94 -11.43 -12.74
CA ASP A 160 -23.14 -12.10 -13.76
C ASP A 160 -22.05 -12.96 -13.11
N THR A 161 -22.29 -14.26 -13.03
CA THR A 161 -21.33 -15.22 -12.45
C THR A 161 -20.03 -15.27 -13.24
N SER A 162 -20.03 -14.84 -14.51
CA SER A 162 -18.81 -14.79 -15.33
C SER A 162 -17.88 -13.63 -14.96
N ALA A 163 -18.32 -12.67 -14.15
CA ALA A 163 -17.47 -11.59 -13.64
C ALA A 163 -16.48 -12.06 -12.55
N TYR A 164 -16.75 -13.22 -11.94
CA TYR A 164 -15.99 -13.75 -10.81
C TYR A 164 -15.05 -14.88 -11.24
N ASP A 165 -13.96 -15.08 -10.47
CA ASP A 165 -13.09 -16.25 -10.59
C ASP A 165 -13.54 -17.42 -9.70
N ASP A 166 -12.76 -18.50 -9.67
CA ASP A 166 -13.04 -19.71 -8.88
C ASP A 166 -13.03 -19.46 -7.35
N LYS A 167 -12.55 -18.30 -6.91
CA LYS A 167 -12.55 -17.87 -5.52
C LYS A 167 -13.49 -16.71 -5.25
N ASN A 168 -14.42 -16.44 -6.15
CA ASN A 168 -15.40 -15.35 -6.06
C ASN A 168 -14.76 -13.96 -5.98
N CYS A 169 -13.57 -13.75 -6.55
CA CYS A 169 -13.02 -12.41 -6.72
C CYS A 169 -13.39 -11.82 -8.08
N LEU A 170 -13.53 -10.49 -8.16
CA LEU A 170 -13.84 -9.79 -9.41
C LEU A 170 -12.62 -9.79 -10.35
N LYS A 171 -12.76 -10.48 -11.49
CA LYS A 171 -11.64 -10.71 -12.43
C LYS A 171 -11.10 -9.42 -13.04
N ASP A 172 -11.97 -8.52 -13.46
CA ASP A 172 -11.55 -7.30 -14.16
C ASP A 172 -10.78 -6.34 -13.23
N LEU A 173 -11.15 -6.30 -11.95
CA LEU A 173 -10.43 -5.51 -10.94
C LEU A 173 -9.07 -6.13 -10.59
N ASN A 174 -8.98 -7.46 -10.51
CA ASN A 174 -7.70 -8.16 -10.35
C ASN A 174 -6.81 -7.99 -11.59
N ALA A 175 -7.38 -8.02 -12.80
CA ALA A 175 -6.66 -7.76 -14.04
C ALA A 175 -6.15 -6.31 -14.10
N PHE A 176 -6.94 -5.35 -13.62
CA PHE A 176 -6.52 -3.96 -13.47
C PHE A 176 -5.30 -3.82 -12.51
N ALA A 177 -5.36 -4.43 -11.32
CA ALA A 177 -4.23 -4.41 -10.39
C ALA A 177 -2.96 -5.03 -11.01
N LEU A 178 -3.09 -6.16 -11.72
CA LEU A 178 -1.98 -6.76 -12.46
C LEU A 178 -1.41 -5.84 -13.54
N TYR A 179 -2.27 -5.16 -14.30
CA TYR A 179 -1.84 -4.19 -15.31
C TYR A 179 -0.98 -3.08 -14.71
N GLN A 180 -1.44 -2.47 -13.61
CA GLN A 180 -0.67 -1.43 -12.92
C GLN A 180 0.64 -1.99 -12.34
N ASN A 181 0.62 -3.17 -11.73
CA ASN A 181 1.81 -3.81 -11.19
C ASN A 181 2.86 -4.12 -12.26
N GLN A 182 2.44 -4.55 -13.45
CA GLN A 182 3.34 -4.77 -14.59
C GLN A 182 3.94 -3.45 -15.08
N TYR A 183 3.14 -2.38 -15.14
CA TYR A 183 3.61 -1.06 -15.52
C TYR A 183 4.67 -0.54 -14.53
N LEU A 184 4.40 -0.66 -13.23
CA LEU A 184 5.32 -0.29 -12.16
C LEU A 184 6.63 -1.09 -12.21
N GLN A 185 6.56 -2.41 -12.40
CA GLN A 185 7.76 -3.25 -12.49
C GLN A 185 8.68 -2.86 -13.65
N ARG A 186 8.13 -2.52 -14.82
CA ARG A 186 8.93 -2.00 -15.95
C ARG A 186 9.62 -0.69 -15.60
N ALA A 187 8.90 0.21 -14.95
CA ALA A 187 9.46 1.49 -14.53
C ALA A 187 10.54 1.33 -13.44
N ILE A 188 10.36 0.40 -12.51
CA ILE A 188 11.39 0.03 -11.52
C ILE A 188 12.62 -0.58 -12.21
N GLN A 189 12.43 -1.43 -13.22
CA GLN A 189 13.55 -1.99 -14.00
C GLN A 189 14.36 -0.88 -14.67
N GLN A 190 13.68 0.11 -15.27
CA GLN A 190 14.34 1.27 -15.86
C GLN A 190 15.09 2.09 -14.80
N LEU A 191 14.49 2.33 -13.63
CA LEU A 191 15.13 3.04 -12.53
C LEU A 191 16.40 2.32 -12.01
N ARG A 192 16.39 0.98 -11.99
CA ARG A 192 17.60 0.17 -11.64
C ARG A 192 18.72 0.34 -12.67
N ILE A 193 18.39 0.46 -13.96
CA ILE A 193 19.38 0.71 -15.02
C ILE A 193 19.97 2.11 -14.87
N GLU A 194 19.14 3.11 -14.53
CA GLU A 194 19.57 4.49 -14.26
C GLU A 194 20.49 4.59 -13.04
N HIS A 195 20.31 3.71 -12.03
CA HIS A 195 21.01 3.77 -10.75
C HIS A 195 21.61 2.41 -10.34
N PRO A 196 22.65 1.90 -11.03
CA PRO A 196 23.21 0.57 -10.78
C PRO A 196 23.83 0.38 -9.38
N GLY A 197 24.14 1.48 -8.68
CA GLY A 197 24.66 1.47 -7.31
C GLY A 197 23.60 1.45 -6.20
N VAL A 198 22.31 1.34 -6.57
CA VAL A 198 21.18 1.38 -5.64
C VAL A 198 20.43 0.05 -5.68
N VAL A 199 20.13 -0.50 -4.51
CA VAL A 199 19.29 -1.69 -4.39
C VAL A 199 17.83 -1.24 -4.32
N ILE A 200 17.06 -1.57 -5.36
CA ILE A 200 15.63 -1.26 -5.46
C ILE A 200 14.88 -2.58 -5.51
N LEU A 201 14.09 -2.92 -4.49
CA LEU A 201 13.27 -4.12 -4.43
C LEU A 201 11.82 -3.79 -4.82
N TYR A 202 11.22 -4.64 -5.64
CA TYR A 202 9.77 -4.64 -5.86
C TYR A 202 9.14 -5.60 -4.85
N ALA A 203 8.21 -5.12 -4.01
CA ALA A 203 7.48 -5.97 -3.08
C ALA A 203 6.15 -6.41 -3.72
N ASP A 204 6.07 -7.69 -4.08
CA ASP A 204 4.91 -8.26 -4.79
C ASP A 204 3.75 -8.56 -3.83
N TYR A 205 3.05 -7.51 -3.42
CA TYR A 205 1.88 -7.61 -2.54
C TYR A 205 0.77 -8.44 -3.17
N TYR A 206 0.65 -8.39 -4.50
CA TYR A 206 -0.35 -9.15 -5.22
C TYR A 206 -0.19 -10.65 -4.97
N THR A 207 0.99 -11.18 -5.29
CA THR A 207 1.29 -12.60 -5.12
C THR A 207 1.32 -13.00 -3.64
N ALA A 208 1.88 -12.15 -2.77
CA ALA A 208 1.91 -12.42 -1.33
C ALA A 208 0.49 -12.55 -0.74
N PHE A 209 -0.44 -11.64 -1.09
CA PHE A 209 -1.83 -11.73 -0.65
C PHE A 209 -2.52 -12.97 -1.22
N GLN A 210 -2.35 -13.26 -2.51
CA GLN A 210 -2.94 -14.46 -3.11
C GLN A 210 -2.44 -15.75 -2.46
N SER A 211 -1.18 -15.79 -2.03
CA SER A 211 -0.61 -16.93 -1.30
C SER A 211 -1.30 -17.15 0.05
N VAL A 212 -1.59 -16.07 0.79
CA VAL A 212 -2.38 -16.15 2.04
C VAL A 212 -3.79 -16.63 1.74
N PHE A 213 -4.44 -16.00 0.77
CA PHE A 213 -5.83 -16.29 0.42
C PHE A 213 -6.04 -17.75 -0.04
N ARG A 214 -5.12 -18.31 -0.83
CA ARG A 214 -5.18 -19.71 -1.28
C ARG A 214 -4.90 -20.72 -0.16
N ARG A 215 -4.14 -20.34 0.87
CA ARG A 215 -3.75 -21.19 2.00
C ARG A 215 -4.52 -20.84 3.28
N ALA A 216 -5.62 -20.10 3.17
CA ALA A 216 -6.35 -19.51 4.30
C ALA A 216 -6.57 -20.51 5.45
N SER A 217 -7.20 -21.66 5.17
CA SER A 217 -7.46 -22.72 6.14
C SER A 217 -6.19 -23.29 6.79
N GLN A 218 -5.13 -23.52 6.00
CA GLN A 218 -3.86 -24.03 6.50
C GLN A 218 -3.15 -23.04 7.43
N LEU A 219 -3.40 -21.74 7.23
CA LEU A 219 -2.84 -20.65 8.02
C LEU A 219 -3.72 -20.26 9.21
N GLY A 220 -4.84 -20.97 9.44
CA GLY A 220 -5.74 -20.74 10.58
C GLY A 220 -6.82 -19.68 10.35
N PHE A 221 -6.97 -19.17 9.11
CA PHE A 221 -8.09 -18.30 8.76
C PHE A 221 -9.37 -19.13 8.53
N ASP A 222 -10.51 -18.55 8.90
CA ASP A 222 -11.82 -19.15 8.63
C ASP A 222 -12.17 -19.00 7.15
N GLU A 223 -12.27 -20.13 6.44
CA GLU A 223 -12.61 -20.15 5.00
C GLU A 223 -13.90 -19.41 4.69
N ALA A 224 -14.91 -19.52 5.57
CA ALA A 224 -16.23 -18.90 5.41
C ALA A 224 -16.22 -17.37 5.58
N SER A 225 -15.08 -16.82 6.04
CA SER A 225 -14.88 -15.40 6.34
C SER A 225 -13.70 -14.77 5.59
N THR A 226 -13.07 -15.50 4.67
CA THR A 226 -11.94 -15.01 3.85
C THR A 226 -12.23 -13.74 3.07
N GLN A 227 -13.49 -13.54 2.67
CA GLN A 227 -13.96 -12.34 1.96
C GLN A 227 -14.89 -11.47 2.83
N LYS A 228 -14.89 -11.65 4.15
CA LYS A 228 -15.68 -10.84 5.09
C LYS A 228 -14.77 -9.98 5.95
N ALA A 229 -15.10 -8.70 6.06
CA ALA A 229 -14.41 -7.83 7.00
C ALA A 229 -14.67 -8.30 8.45
N CYS A 230 -13.66 -8.22 9.31
CA CYS A 230 -13.84 -8.48 10.75
C CYS A 230 -14.62 -7.33 11.42
N CYS A 231 -14.22 -6.09 11.17
CA CYS A 231 -14.89 -4.87 11.63
C CYS A 231 -15.84 -4.36 10.57
N GLY A 232 -17.13 -4.56 10.82
CA GLY A 232 -18.11 -4.54 9.76
C GLY A 232 -19.53 -4.29 10.22
N SER A 233 -20.39 -3.99 9.26
CA SER A 233 -21.77 -3.55 9.48
C SER A 233 -22.83 -4.49 8.89
N GLY A 234 -22.45 -5.73 8.58
CA GLY A 234 -23.32 -6.77 8.02
C GLY A 234 -23.31 -6.87 6.49
N GLY A 235 -24.26 -7.62 5.94
CA GLY A 235 -24.30 -7.97 4.50
C GLY A 235 -23.36 -9.12 4.12
N ASP A 236 -23.32 -9.47 2.84
CA ASP A 236 -22.63 -10.68 2.34
C ASP A 236 -21.13 -10.70 2.67
N TYR A 237 -20.49 -9.53 2.63
CA TYR A 237 -19.06 -9.34 2.88
C TYR A 237 -18.77 -8.66 4.24
N ASN A 238 -19.77 -8.57 5.12
CA ASN A 238 -19.73 -7.84 6.39
C ASN A 238 -19.20 -6.39 6.23
N PHE A 239 -19.58 -5.68 5.16
CA PHE A 239 -19.02 -4.39 4.82
C PHE A 239 -20.07 -3.44 4.20
N SER A 240 -20.00 -2.14 4.54
CA SER A 240 -20.81 -1.07 3.96
C SER A 240 -19.99 0.19 3.73
N LEU A 241 -20.14 0.79 2.54
CA LEU A 241 -19.54 2.10 2.20
C LEU A 241 -20.07 3.25 3.08
N GLN A 242 -21.25 3.11 3.66
CA GLN A 242 -21.91 4.14 4.46
C GLN A 242 -21.68 3.98 5.97
N LYS A 243 -21.30 2.78 6.42
CA LYS A 243 -21.05 2.44 7.83
C LYS A 243 -19.72 1.69 7.96
N MET A 244 -18.65 2.47 7.88
CA MET A 244 -17.27 2.01 7.96
C MET A 244 -16.87 1.63 9.39
N CYS A 245 -15.82 0.82 9.52
CA CYS A 245 -15.23 0.49 10.83
C CYS A 245 -14.88 1.76 11.63
N GLY A 246 -15.17 1.74 12.93
CA GLY A 246 -14.97 2.89 13.83
C GLY A 246 -16.15 3.87 13.90
N MET A 247 -17.16 3.74 13.02
CA MET A 247 -18.41 4.49 13.16
C MET A 247 -19.29 3.91 14.28
N PRO A 248 -20.16 4.73 14.92
CA PRO A 248 -21.10 4.25 15.93
C PRO A 248 -21.96 3.08 15.43
N GLY A 249 -22.02 2.01 16.22
CA GLY A 249 -22.81 0.81 15.90
C GLY A 249 -22.11 -0.18 14.95
N VAL A 250 -20.84 0.05 14.61
CA VAL A 250 -20.01 -0.91 13.85
C VAL A 250 -19.06 -1.60 14.82
N SER A 251 -19.11 -2.93 14.87
CA SER A 251 -18.30 -3.74 15.81
C SER A 251 -17.30 -4.62 15.08
N ALA A 252 -16.19 -4.91 15.74
CA ALA A 252 -15.25 -5.93 15.32
C ALA A 252 -15.74 -7.34 15.69
N CYS A 253 -15.34 -8.32 14.88
CA CYS A 253 -15.46 -9.73 15.17
C CYS A 253 -14.70 -10.11 16.45
N SER A 254 -15.06 -11.24 17.07
CA SER A 254 -14.43 -11.69 18.32
C SER A 254 -12.99 -12.16 18.14
N ASN A 255 -12.62 -12.66 16.96
CA ASN A 255 -11.27 -13.14 16.66
C ASN A 255 -10.75 -12.60 15.31
N PRO A 256 -10.03 -11.47 15.32
CA PRO A 256 -9.46 -10.88 14.11
C PRO A 256 -8.42 -11.75 13.40
N ASP A 257 -7.77 -12.68 14.11
CA ASP A 257 -6.72 -13.54 13.52
C ASP A 257 -7.29 -14.62 12.59
N GLN A 258 -8.61 -14.86 12.65
CA GLN A 258 -9.31 -15.77 11.74
C GLN A 258 -9.83 -15.07 10.48
N HIS A 259 -9.69 -13.75 10.36
CA HIS A 259 -10.14 -12.98 9.21
C HIS A 259 -8.98 -12.50 8.36
N ILE A 260 -9.16 -12.47 7.04
CA ILE A 260 -8.18 -11.89 6.13
C ILE A 260 -8.31 -10.35 6.08
N SER A 261 -9.55 -9.85 5.98
CA SER A 261 -9.83 -8.41 5.93
C SER A 261 -10.21 -7.86 7.30
N TRP A 262 -9.57 -6.76 7.70
CA TRP A 262 -9.92 -6.03 8.92
C TRP A 262 -11.22 -5.24 8.74
N ASP A 263 -11.26 -4.31 7.80
CA ASP A 263 -12.36 -3.33 7.66
C ASP A 263 -12.93 -3.24 6.24
N GLY A 264 -12.56 -4.17 5.36
CA GLY A 264 -13.02 -4.25 3.99
C GLY A 264 -12.09 -3.66 2.94
N ILE A 265 -11.13 -2.81 3.33
CA ILE A 265 -10.07 -2.33 2.44
C ILE A 265 -8.67 -2.65 2.96
N HIS A 266 -8.51 -2.81 4.27
CA HIS A 266 -7.25 -3.18 4.90
C HIS A 266 -7.26 -4.65 5.33
N PRO A 267 -6.15 -5.39 5.13
CA PRO A 267 -5.91 -6.69 5.74
C PRO A 267 -5.78 -6.64 7.26
N THR A 268 -6.00 -7.77 7.93
CA THR A 268 -5.73 -7.96 9.35
C THR A 268 -4.24 -8.02 9.65
N GLN A 269 -3.88 -7.88 10.93
CA GLN A 269 -2.50 -8.08 11.39
C GLN A 269 -1.98 -9.48 11.05
N ALA A 270 -2.80 -10.52 11.27
CA ALA A 270 -2.47 -11.89 10.92
C ALA A 270 -2.17 -12.04 9.41
N THR A 271 -2.96 -11.41 8.55
CA THR A 271 -2.69 -11.41 7.10
C THR A 271 -1.38 -10.73 6.76
N TYR A 272 -1.14 -9.53 7.31
CA TYR A 272 0.12 -8.83 7.06
C TYR A 272 1.35 -9.62 7.54
N GLN A 273 1.23 -10.34 8.66
CA GLN A 273 2.30 -11.23 9.15
C GLN A 273 2.62 -12.32 8.12
N GLN A 274 1.60 -13.03 7.64
CA GLN A 274 1.75 -14.10 6.65
C GLN A 274 2.30 -13.58 5.31
N MET A 275 1.86 -12.39 4.89
CA MET A 275 2.39 -11.73 3.70
C MET A 275 3.87 -11.36 3.88
N ALA A 276 4.23 -10.81 5.04
CA ALA A 276 5.59 -10.41 5.33
C ALA A 276 6.56 -11.59 5.25
N GLU A 277 6.21 -12.76 5.78
CA GLU A 277 7.04 -13.98 5.67
C GLU A 277 7.43 -14.30 4.22
N SER A 278 6.52 -14.10 3.27
CA SER A 278 6.79 -14.31 1.84
C SER A 278 7.67 -13.20 1.23
N LEU A 279 7.54 -11.97 1.71
CA LEU A 279 8.26 -10.80 1.20
C LEU A 279 9.67 -10.66 1.81
N ILE A 280 9.87 -11.14 3.04
CA ILE A 280 11.13 -11.05 3.79
C ILE A 280 12.27 -11.80 3.10
N THR A 281 11.97 -12.90 2.40
CA THR A 281 12.98 -13.60 1.57
C THR A 281 13.63 -12.63 0.57
N GLY A 282 12.84 -11.73 -0.03
CA GLY A 282 13.36 -10.66 -0.90
C GLY A 282 14.09 -9.55 -0.14
N LEU A 283 13.70 -9.27 1.11
CA LEU A 283 14.35 -8.25 1.97
C LEU A 283 15.71 -8.71 2.51
N SER A 284 16.01 -10.01 2.53
CA SER A 284 17.31 -10.55 2.97
C SER A 284 18.52 -9.97 2.21
N ILE A 285 18.31 -9.42 1.01
CA ILE A 285 19.32 -8.70 0.23
C ILE A 285 19.80 -7.41 0.91
N PHE A 286 18.97 -6.83 1.77
CA PHE A 286 19.31 -5.68 2.58
C PHE A 286 19.94 -6.20 3.87
N HIS A 287 21.26 -6.37 3.88
CA HIS A 287 22.03 -6.63 5.09
C HIS A 287 21.99 -5.42 6.03
N CYS A 288 20.91 -5.29 6.79
CA CYS A 288 20.75 -4.30 7.85
C CYS A 288 21.34 -4.89 9.14
N TYR A 289 22.61 -4.58 9.41
CA TYR A 289 23.30 -4.89 10.67
C TYR A 289 23.64 -3.59 11.39
#